data_AF-A0A531MG43-F1
#
_entry.id   AF-A0A531MG43-F1
#
_cell.length_a   1.000
_cell.length_b   1.000
_cell.length_c   1.000
_cell.angle_alpha   90.00
_cell.angle_beta   90.00
_cell.angle_gamma   90.00
#
_symmetry.space_group_name_H-M   'P 1'
#
loop_
_entity.id
_entity.type
_entity.pdbx_description
1 polymer ?
#
loop_
_entity_poly.entity_id
_entity_poly.type
_entity_poly.pdbx_seq_one_letter_code
_entity_poly.pdbx_strand_id
1 'polypeptide(L)'
;VRGLEFLGSYGSAVLAFLAVAIYVPLNTWIAVKLGRLLERLNVRMQQSEGSYRGELTTFLRRSFHVAASQGENVQKTMHTRLYADIDRNWARLNIVNTGYNSFELIYNFIGARIVAYGPGLVPFIHNGFDLKGYITGSEMVNALISQCSWFIHVMPAIATLRANSQRVTELANAIEKVQQPQEFYRQTGRSDFSYASQNPVFGLTIQKLELAHQGEDATPFLSAANLRFRRGEWTFLKG
;
A
#
# COMPACT_ATOMS: atom_id res chain seq x y z
N VAL A 1 -44.45 -25.98 2.73
CA VAL A 1 -43.71 -26.99 1.93
C VAL A 1 -43.69 -28.31 2.71
N ARG A 2 -44.25 -29.40 2.14
CA ARG A 2 -44.12 -30.76 2.70
C ARG A 2 -42.65 -31.19 2.63
N GLY A 3 -42.04 -31.44 3.79
CA GLY A 3 -40.61 -31.74 3.94
C GLY A 3 -39.88 -30.88 4.97
N LEU A 4 -40.47 -29.76 5.41
CA LEU A 4 -39.99 -28.91 6.50
C LEU A 4 -40.95 -28.85 7.70
N GLU A 5 -41.81 -29.86 7.85
CA GLU A 5 -42.79 -29.93 8.96
C GLU A 5 -42.10 -30.10 10.33
N PHE A 6 -40.82 -30.46 10.37
CA PHE A 6 -40.03 -30.59 11.61
C PHE A 6 -39.64 -29.25 12.26
N LEU A 7 -39.67 -28.12 11.54
CA LEU A 7 -39.26 -26.81 12.09
C LEU A 7 -40.42 -25.86 12.48
N GLY A 8 -41.67 -26.28 12.28
CA GLY A 8 -42.86 -25.51 12.67
C GLY A 8 -42.87 -24.04 12.20
N SER A 9 -43.57 -23.18 12.95
CA SER A 9 -43.71 -21.72 12.73
C SER A 9 -42.39 -20.93 12.65
N TYR A 10 -41.25 -21.56 12.95
CA TYR A 10 -39.92 -20.94 12.97
C TYR A 10 -39.02 -21.39 11.81
N GLY A 11 -39.47 -22.29 10.94
CA GLY A 11 -38.67 -22.79 9.81
C GLY A 11 -38.25 -21.71 8.81
N SER A 12 -39.10 -20.70 8.58
CA SER A 12 -38.77 -19.53 7.76
C SER A 12 -37.71 -18.65 8.43
N ALA A 13 -37.78 -18.47 9.75
CA ALA A 13 -36.81 -17.69 10.52
C ALA A 13 -35.44 -18.37 10.56
N VAL A 14 -35.39 -19.70 10.74
CA VAL A 14 -34.14 -20.47 10.74
C VAL A 14 -33.50 -20.47 9.35
N LEU A 15 -34.28 -20.66 8.27
CA LEU A 15 -33.78 -20.56 6.90
C LEU A 15 -33.27 -19.16 6.56
N ALA A 16 -33.97 -18.11 7.01
CA ALA A 16 -33.51 -16.72 6.86
C ALA A 16 -32.19 -16.49 7.59
N PHE A 17 -32.08 -16.97 8.83
CA PHE A 17 -30.87 -16.81 9.63
C PHE A 17 -29.69 -17.59 9.03
N LEU A 18 -29.92 -18.80 8.53
CA LEU A 18 -28.90 -19.60 7.84
C LEU A 18 -28.46 -18.94 6.52
N ALA A 19 -29.42 -18.41 5.75
CA ALA A 19 -29.11 -17.67 4.53
C ALA A 19 -28.27 -16.43 4.83
N VAL A 20 -28.63 -15.64 5.84
CA VAL A 20 -27.85 -14.47 6.28
C VAL A 20 -26.48 -14.88 6.81
N ALA A 21 -26.42 -15.91 7.66
CA ALA A 21 -25.19 -16.39 8.28
C ALA A 21 -24.18 -16.99 7.30
N ILE A 22 -24.62 -17.48 6.14
CA ILE A 22 -23.72 -17.95 5.07
C ILE A 22 -23.41 -16.81 4.09
N TYR A 23 -24.41 -16.02 3.72
CA TYR A 23 -24.29 -14.96 2.72
C TYR A 23 -23.40 -13.81 3.19
N VAL A 24 -23.56 -13.34 4.43
CA VAL A 24 -22.81 -12.19 4.95
C VAL A 24 -21.31 -12.50 5.05
N PRO A 25 -20.85 -13.62 5.66
CA PRO A 25 -19.42 -13.93 5.73
C PRO A 25 -18.79 -14.17 4.36
N LEU A 26 -19.51 -14.83 3.45
CA LEU A 26 -18.98 -15.15 2.12
C LEU A 26 -18.76 -13.87 1.29
N ASN A 27 -19.71 -12.92 1.31
CA ASN A 27 -19.53 -11.63 0.64
C ASN A 27 -18.48 -10.76 1.32
N THR A 28 -18.41 -10.77 2.65
CA THR A 28 -17.37 -10.05 3.42
C THR A 28 -15.98 -10.57 3.04
N TRP A 29 -15.81 -11.89 2.90
CA TRP A 29 -14.55 -12.48 2.47
C TRP A 29 -14.14 -12.04 1.06
N ILE A 30 -15.08 -12.01 0.12
CA ILE A 30 -14.87 -11.53 -1.25
C ILE A 30 -14.46 -10.05 -1.25
N ALA A 31 -15.17 -9.21 -0.49
CA ALA A 31 -14.87 -7.79 -0.35
C ALA A 31 -13.47 -7.53 0.22
N VAL A 32 -13.07 -8.24 1.27
CA VAL A 32 -11.72 -8.13 1.86
C VAL A 32 -10.64 -8.52 0.84
N LYS A 33 -10.87 -9.57 0.05
CA LYS A 33 -9.91 -10.02 -0.97
C LYS A 33 -9.77 -9.02 -2.11
N LEU A 34 -10.88 -8.45 -2.60
CA LEU A 34 -10.90 -7.38 -3.61
C LEU A 34 -10.23 -6.11 -3.09
N GLY A 35 -10.53 -5.70 -1.85
CA GLY A 35 -9.93 -4.52 -1.22
C GLY A 35 -8.41 -4.62 -1.12
N ARG A 36 -7.87 -5.78 -0.70
CA ARG A 36 -6.41 -6.03 -0.69
C ARG A 36 -5.79 -5.98 -2.08
N LEU A 37 -6.51 -6.42 -3.10
CA LEU A 37 -6.02 -6.38 -4.48
C LEU A 37 -5.97 -4.94 -5.01
N LEU A 38 -6.99 -4.14 -4.68
CA LEU A 38 -7.08 -2.73 -5.02
C LEU A 38 -5.98 -1.91 -4.31
N GLU A 39 -5.72 -2.20 -3.03
CA GLU A 39 -4.60 -1.63 -2.26
C GLU A 39 -3.25 -1.87 -2.96
N ARG A 40 -2.96 -3.13 -3.34
CA ARG A 40 -1.71 -3.47 -4.03
C ARG A 40 -1.57 -2.77 -5.38
N LEU A 41 -2.66 -2.63 -6.13
CA LEU A 41 -2.64 -1.93 -7.42
C LEU A 41 -2.46 -0.42 -7.24
N ASN A 42 -3.07 0.17 -6.22
CA ASN A 42 -2.92 1.59 -5.90
C ASN A 42 -1.47 1.92 -5.51
N VAL A 43 -0.83 1.07 -4.69
CA VAL A 43 0.62 1.21 -4.38
C VAL A 43 1.48 1.14 -5.65
N ARG A 44 1.21 0.19 -6.56
CA ARG A 44 1.94 0.09 -7.83
C ARG A 44 1.75 1.32 -8.73
N MET A 45 0.53 1.86 -8.78
CA MET A 45 0.23 3.07 -9.53
C MET A 45 1.05 4.26 -9.02
N GLN A 46 1.04 4.48 -7.70
CA GLN A 46 1.79 5.56 -7.07
C GLN A 46 3.31 5.41 -7.25
N GLN A 47 3.84 4.18 -7.22
CA GLN A 47 5.24 3.92 -7.55
C GLN A 47 5.56 4.26 -9.00
N SER A 48 4.71 3.85 -9.94
CA SER A 48 4.88 4.12 -11.37
C SER A 48 4.84 5.63 -11.68
N GLU A 49 3.90 6.35 -11.08
CA GLU A 49 3.81 7.81 -11.17
C GLU A 49 5.02 8.49 -10.53
N GLY A 50 5.46 8.00 -9.37
CA GLY A 50 6.65 8.47 -8.68
C GLY A 50 7.91 8.34 -9.54
N SER A 51 8.12 7.19 -10.17
CA SER A 51 9.22 6.95 -11.11
C SER A 51 9.17 7.90 -12.31
N TYR A 52 7.99 8.10 -12.90
CA TYR A 52 7.82 9.04 -14.02
C TYR A 52 8.13 10.50 -13.63
N ARG A 53 7.59 10.97 -12.49
CA ARG A 53 7.85 12.33 -12.00
C ARG A 53 9.32 12.53 -11.60
N GLY A 54 9.94 11.50 -11.02
CA GLY A 54 11.35 11.49 -10.66
C GLY A 54 12.25 11.61 -11.90
N GLU A 55 11.94 10.87 -12.95
CA GLU A 55 12.67 10.98 -14.22
C GLU A 55 12.46 12.34 -14.87
N LEU A 56 11.23 12.85 -14.92
CA LEU A 56 10.95 14.15 -15.51
C LEU A 56 11.73 15.26 -14.79
N THR A 57 11.80 15.22 -13.47
CA THR A 57 12.60 16.16 -12.66
C THR A 57 14.09 16.03 -12.99
N THR A 58 14.58 14.80 -13.15
CA THR A 58 15.97 14.52 -13.52
C THR A 58 16.31 15.03 -14.91
N PHE A 59 15.41 14.81 -15.88
CA PHE A 59 15.50 15.32 -17.24
C PHE A 59 15.54 16.86 -17.25
N LEU A 60 14.61 17.52 -16.55
CA LEU A 60 14.59 18.98 -16.46
C LEU A 60 15.89 19.55 -15.88
N ARG A 61 16.46 18.88 -14.87
CA ARG A 61 17.72 19.28 -14.24
C ARG A 61 18.94 19.01 -15.11
N ARG A 62 18.88 18.04 -16.04
CA ARG A 62 19.98 17.62 -16.92
C ARG A 62 19.74 17.95 -18.39
N SER A 63 18.76 18.79 -18.69
CA SER A 63 18.30 19.09 -20.06
C SER A 63 19.44 19.52 -20.98
N PHE A 64 20.33 20.39 -20.48
CA PHE A 64 21.53 20.81 -21.20
C PHE A 64 22.49 19.65 -21.53
N HIS A 65 22.71 18.72 -20.59
CA HIS A 65 23.56 17.55 -20.84
C HIS A 65 22.93 16.57 -21.81
N VAL A 66 21.60 16.44 -21.80
CA VAL A 66 20.86 15.60 -22.75
C VAL A 66 20.95 16.21 -24.16
N ALA A 67 20.74 17.52 -24.30
CA ALA A 67 20.87 18.22 -25.57
C ALA A 67 22.31 18.20 -26.09
N ALA A 68 23.29 18.46 -25.22
CA ALA A 68 24.72 18.44 -25.58
C ALA A 68 25.21 17.05 -25.99
N SER A 69 24.62 15.98 -25.45
CA SER A 69 24.95 14.59 -25.82
C SER A 69 24.06 14.02 -26.94
N GLN A 70 23.15 14.81 -27.51
CA GLN A 70 22.12 14.35 -28.47
C GLN A 70 21.30 13.15 -27.95
N GLY A 71 21.13 13.05 -26.63
CA GLY A 71 20.46 11.94 -25.93
C GLY A 71 18.94 11.99 -25.95
N GLU A 72 18.35 12.88 -26.74
CA GLU A 72 16.90 13.17 -26.74
C GLU A 72 16.06 11.95 -27.12
N ASN A 73 16.51 11.14 -28.08
CA ASN A 73 15.80 9.94 -28.50
C ASN A 73 15.80 8.85 -27.42
N VAL A 74 16.90 8.73 -26.68
CA VAL A 74 17.01 7.83 -25.52
C VAL A 74 16.05 8.28 -24.43
N GLN A 75 15.99 9.58 -24.15
CA GLN A 75 15.06 10.14 -23.18
C GLN A 75 13.59 9.98 -23.57
N LYS A 76 13.26 10.15 -24.85
CA LYS A 76 11.92 9.90 -25.38
C LYS A 76 11.49 8.44 -25.21
N THR A 77 12.40 7.52 -25.51
CA THR A 77 12.15 6.07 -25.38
C THR A 77 11.92 5.70 -23.91
N MET A 78 12.75 6.25 -23.02
CA MET A 78 12.65 6.06 -21.57
C MET A 78 11.30 6.57 -21.03
N HIS A 79 10.91 7.81 -21.37
CA HIS A 79 9.62 8.38 -20.99
C HIS A 79 8.43 7.59 -21.54
N THR A 80 8.50 7.12 -22.79
CA THR A 80 7.45 6.29 -23.40
C THR A 80 7.25 5.00 -22.60
N ARG A 81 8.33 4.37 -22.15
CA ARG A 81 8.27 3.15 -21.34
C ARG A 81 7.64 3.41 -19.98
N LEU A 82 8.09 4.45 -19.27
CA LEU A 82 7.52 4.81 -17.96
C LEU A 82 6.03 5.17 -18.07
N TYR A 83 5.63 5.85 -19.14
CA TYR A 83 4.23 6.17 -19.39
C TYR A 83 3.39 4.92 -19.69
N ALA A 84 3.91 3.98 -20.48
CA ALA A 84 3.25 2.71 -20.75
C ALA A 84 3.05 1.87 -19.46
N ASP A 85 3.99 1.94 -18.52
CA ASP A 85 3.84 1.29 -17.22
C ASP A 85 2.73 1.93 -16.37
N ILE A 86 2.58 3.26 -16.41
CA ILE A 86 1.46 3.97 -15.78
C ILE A 86 0.13 3.52 -16.41
N ASP A 87 0.04 3.55 -17.74
CA ASP A 87 -1.18 3.19 -18.48
C ASP A 87 -1.63 1.76 -18.17
N ARG A 88 -0.69 0.81 -18.18
CA ARG A 88 -0.98 -0.60 -17.87
C ARG A 88 -1.44 -0.80 -16.43
N ASN A 89 -0.86 -0.07 -15.48
CA ASN A 89 -1.26 -0.13 -14.07
C ASN A 89 -2.62 0.53 -13.84
N TRP A 90 -2.87 1.66 -14.49
CA TRP A 90 -4.15 2.36 -14.47
C TRP A 90 -5.27 1.49 -15.03
N ALA A 91 -5.06 0.84 -16.19
CA ALA A 91 -6.03 -0.06 -16.79
C ALA A 91 -6.40 -1.22 -15.86
N ARG A 92 -5.40 -1.85 -15.22
CA ARG A 92 -5.63 -2.92 -14.23
C ARG A 92 -6.40 -2.41 -13.01
N LEU A 93 -6.04 -1.23 -12.50
CA LEU A 93 -6.74 -0.61 -11.38
C LEU A 93 -8.21 -0.35 -11.74
N ASN A 94 -8.48 0.18 -12.93
CA ASN A 94 -9.83 0.50 -13.39
C ASN A 94 -10.70 -0.76 -13.58
N ILE A 95 -10.14 -1.84 -14.12
CA ILE A 95 -10.85 -3.13 -14.26
C ILE A 95 -11.27 -3.66 -12.89
N VAL A 96 -10.36 -3.64 -11.91
CA VAL A 96 -10.64 -4.13 -10.56
C VAL A 96 -11.63 -3.22 -9.83
N ASN A 97 -11.49 -1.91 -9.97
CA ASN A 97 -12.41 -0.93 -9.40
C ASN A 97 -13.83 -1.09 -9.96
N THR A 98 -13.94 -1.27 -11.28
CA THR A 98 -15.22 -1.54 -11.96
C THR A 98 -15.82 -2.86 -11.49
N GLY A 99 -15.01 -3.91 -11.33
CA GLY A 99 -15.44 -5.19 -10.77
C GLY A 99 -15.91 -5.08 -9.32
N TYR A 100 -15.23 -4.29 -8.50
CA TYR A 100 -15.63 -3.99 -7.12
C TYR A 100 -16.97 -3.26 -7.06
N ASN A 101 -17.14 -2.19 -7.83
CA ASN A 101 -18.40 -1.43 -7.90
C ASN A 101 -19.55 -2.32 -8.38
N SER A 102 -19.29 -3.20 -9.35
CA SER A 102 -20.30 -4.15 -9.85
C SER A 102 -20.68 -5.18 -8.78
N PHE A 103 -19.70 -5.70 -8.04
CA PHE A 103 -19.94 -6.61 -6.91
C PHE A 103 -20.74 -5.94 -5.79
N GLU A 104 -20.40 -4.69 -5.44
CA GLU A 104 -21.12 -3.88 -4.46
C GLU A 104 -22.59 -3.68 -4.86
N LEU A 105 -22.86 -3.36 -6.13
CA LEU A 105 -24.21 -3.22 -6.68
C LEU A 105 -25.01 -4.54 -6.61
N ILE A 106 -24.39 -5.66 -6.99
CA ILE A 106 -25.04 -6.99 -6.94
C ILE A 106 -25.32 -7.40 -5.49
N TYR A 107 -24.37 -7.16 -4.59
CA TYR A 107 -24.53 -7.44 -3.17
C TYR A 107 -25.67 -6.63 -2.55
N ASN A 108 -25.71 -5.33 -2.81
CA ASN A 108 -26.81 -4.48 -2.37
C ASN A 108 -28.15 -4.93 -2.97
N PHE A 109 -28.18 -5.30 -4.25
CA PHE A 109 -29.41 -5.76 -4.91
C PHE A 109 -29.93 -7.10 -4.33
N ILE A 110 -29.06 -8.09 -4.13
CA ILE A 110 -29.45 -9.40 -3.60
C ILE A 110 -29.79 -9.30 -2.11
N GLY A 111 -29.00 -8.55 -1.33
CA GLY A 111 -29.27 -8.29 0.08
C GLY A 111 -30.62 -7.60 0.29
N ALA A 112 -30.84 -6.49 -0.41
CA ALA A 112 -32.06 -5.71 -0.30
C ALA A 112 -33.31 -6.43 -0.82
N ARG A 113 -33.19 -7.35 -1.79
CA ARG A 113 -34.36 -7.86 -2.54
C ARG A 113 -34.65 -9.34 -2.35
N ILE A 114 -33.64 -10.18 -2.16
CA ILE A 114 -33.83 -11.63 -1.98
C ILE A 114 -33.76 -11.98 -0.49
N VAL A 115 -32.79 -11.44 0.23
CA VAL A 115 -32.60 -11.77 1.66
C VAL A 115 -33.59 -11.02 2.54
N ALA A 116 -33.89 -9.75 2.22
CA ALA A 116 -34.86 -8.97 3.00
C ALA A 116 -36.33 -9.36 2.73
N TYR A 117 -36.70 -9.60 1.46
CA TYR A 117 -38.10 -9.88 1.09
C TYR A 117 -38.43 -11.38 0.95
N GLY A 118 -37.44 -12.23 0.63
CA GLY A 118 -37.66 -13.67 0.39
C GLY A 118 -38.23 -14.44 1.59
N PRO A 119 -37.69 -14.27 2.81
CA PRO A 119 -38.21 -14.97 3.99
C PRO A 119 -39.59 -14.51 4.44
N GLY A 120 -39.96 -13.25 4.20
CA GLY A 120 -41.26 -12.70 4.57
C GLY A 120 -42.40 -13.07 3.59
N LEU A 121 -42.05 -13.44 2.35
CA LEU A 121 -43.00 -13.87 1.32
C LEU A 121 -43.69 -15.20 1.67
N VAL A 122 -42.98 -16.10 2.34
CA VAL A 122 -43.49 -17.42 2.78
C VAL A 122 -44.62 -17.31 3.82
N PRO A 123 -44.49 -16.54 4.91
CA PRO A 123 -45.59 -16.31 5.86
C PRO A 123 -46.71 -15.41 5.32
N PHE A 124 -46.44 -14.52 4.35
CA PHE A 124 -47.47 -13.71 3.69
C PHE A 124 -48.44 -14.56 2.86
N ILE A 125 -47.93 -15.54 2.11
CA ILE A 125 -48.76 -16.47 1.30
C ILE A 125 -49.60 -17.42 2.19
N HIS A 126 -49.18 -17.66 3.44
CA HIS A 126 -49.86 -18.55 4.39
C HIS A 126 -50.79 -17.83 5.39
N ASN A 127 -51.21 -16.58 5.13
CA ASN A 127 -52.15 -15.78 5.95
C ASN A 127 -51.69 -15.49 7.40
N GLY A 128 -50.38 -15.47 7.68
CA GLY A 128 -49.84 -15.25 9.03
C GLY A 128 -49.52 -13.80 9.42
N PHE A 129 -49.49 -12.85 8.48
CA PHE A 129 -49.12 -11.44 8.73
C PHE A 129 -49.93 -10.45 7.89
N ASP A 130 -50.25 -9.29 8.47
CA ASP A 130 -50.77 -8.11 7.76
C ASP A 130 -49.68 -7.53 6.82
N LEU A 131 -50.07 -7.01 5.65
CA LEU A 131 -49.17 -6.46 4.61
C LEU A 131 -48.18 -5.43 5.21
N LYS A 132 -48.65 -4.67 6.19
CA LYS A 132 -47.88 -3.67 6.93
C LYS A 132 -46.73 -4.29 7.74
N GLY A 133 -46.94 -5.46 8.36
CA GLY A 133 -45.91 -6.19 9.11
C GLY A 133 -44.83 -6.78 8.21
N TYR A 134 -45.22 -7.29 7.04
CA TYR A 134 -44.29 -7.80 6.02
C TYR A 134 -43.38 -6.70 5.46
N ILE A 135 -43.95 -5.54 5.10
CA ILE A 135 -43.18 -4.40 4.58
C ILE A 135 -42.24 -3.86 5.66
N THR A 136 -42.73 -3.70 6.89
CA THR A 136 -41.91 -3.17 8.00
C THR A 136 -40.73 -4.10 8.35
N GLY A 137 -40.97 -5.42 8.39
CA GLY A 137 -39.91 -6.40 8.65
C GLY A 137 -38.87 -6.46 7.53
N SER A 138 -39.31 -6.42 6.27
CA SER A 138 -38.40 -6.39 5.12
C SER A 138 -37.55 -5.12 5.09
N GLU A 139 -38.13 -3.97 5.44
CA GLU A 139 -37.40 -2.70 5.50
C GLU A 139 -36.37 -2.69 6.64
N MET A 140 -36.71 -3.26 7.79
CA MET A 140 -35.76 -3.42 8.90
C MET A 140 -34.58 -4.34 8.54
N VAL A 141 -34.83 -5.45 7.85
CA VAL A 141 -33.76 -6.35 7.37
C VAL A 141 -32.90 -5.66 6.31
N ASN A 142 -33.52 -4.91 5.39
CA ASN A 142 -32.80 -4.10 4.41
C ASN A 142 -31.88 -3.06 5.08
N ALA A 143 -32.39 -2.34 6.09
CA ALA A 143 -31.61 -1.39 6.87
C ALA A 143 -30.43 -2.06 7.60
N LEU A 144 -30.65 -3.26 8.18
CA LEU A 144 -29.60 -4.02 8.87
C LEU A 144 -28.50 -4.47 7.90
N ILE A 145 -28.88 -4.95 6.71
CA ILE A 145 -27.92 -5.31 5.65
C ILE A 145 -27.14 -4.07 5.22
N SER A 146 -27.80 -2.95 4.98
CA SER A 146 -27.15 -1.69 4.59
C SER A 146 -26.14 -1.23 5.64
N GLN A 147 -26.48 -1.29 6.94
CA GLN A 147 -25.55 -0.95 8.02
C GLN A 147 -24.36 -1.92 8.11
N CYS A 148 -24.58 -3.23 7.93
CA CYS A 148 -23.48 -4.20 7.87
C CYS A 148 -22.58 -4.01 6.63
N SER A 149 -23.16 -3.51 5.53
CA SER A 149 -22.48 -3.23 4.26
C SER A 149 -21.56 -2.01 4.35
N TRP A 150 -21.77 -1.10 5.29
CA TRP A 150 -20.90 0.07 5.53
C TRP A 150 -19.42 -0.32 5.65
N PHE A 151 -19.13 -1.47 6.29
CA PHE A 151 -17.77 -1.96 6.42
C PHE A 151 -17.10 -2.26 5.06
N ILE A 152 -17.88 -2.72 4.08
CA ILE A 152 -17.41 -2.96 2.72
C ILE A 152 -17.02 -1.62 2.09
N HIS A 153 -17.89 -0.61 2.16
CA HIS A 153 -17.64 0.71 1.55
C HIS A 153 -16.46 1.48 2.17
N VAL A 154 -16.19 1.30 3.46
CA VAL A 154 -15.12 2.03 4.17
C VAL A 154 -13.76 1.31 4.13
N MET A 155 -13.73 0.00 3.85
CA MET A 155 -12.49 -0.77 3.79
C MET A 155 -11.43 -0.22 2.80
N PRO A 156 -11.79 0.23 1.58
CA PRO A 156 -10.82 0.85 0.66
C PRO A 156 -10.18 2.13 1.22
N ALA A 157 -10.96 2.96 1.92
CA ALA A 157 -10.47 4.18 2.55
C ALA A 157 -9.53 3.87 3.72
N ILE A 158 -9.86 2.88 4.54
CA ILE A 158 -9.00 2.40 5.64
C ILE A 158 -7.69 1.81 5.09
N ALA A 159 -7.76 1.00 4.03
CA ALA A 159 -6.57 0.42 3.40
C ALA A 159 -5.65 1.52 2.85
N THR A 160 -6.23 2.53 2.18
CA THR A 160 -5.50 3.69 1.68
C THR A 160 -4.84 4.49 2.81
N LEU A 161 -5.57 4.74 3.89
CA LEU A 161 -5.04 5.41 5.08
C LEU A 161 -3.88 4.63 5.68
N ARG A 162 -4.04 3.32 5.87
CA ARG A 162 -2.99 2.44 6.41
C ARG A 162 -1.71 2.49 5.56
N ALA A 163 -1.84 2.36 4.24
CA ALA A 163 -0.70 2.42 3.34
C ALA A 163 0.02 3.77 3.38
N ASN A 164 -0.74 4.88 3.45
CA ASN A 164 -0.18 6.23 3.58
C ASN A 164 0.55 6.42 4.90
N SER A 165 -0.07 6.04 6.02
CA SER A 165 0.54 6.12 7.34
C SER A 165 1.80 5.28 7.44
N GLN A 166 1.80 4.05 6.89
CA GLN A 166 2.97 3.18 6.91
C GLN A 166 4.18 3.82 6.21
N ARG A 167 3.99 4.47 5.05
CA ARG A 167 5.08 5.18 4.36
C ARG A 167 5.63 6.36 5.15
N VAL A 168 4.76 7.13 5.81
CA VAL A 168 5.19 8.24 6.67
C VAL A 168 6.00 7.71 7.85
N THR A 169 5.57 6.61 8.47
CA THR A 169 6.31 5.95 9.54
C THR A 169 7.66 5.40 9.07
N GLU A 170 7.72 4.78 7.88
CA GLU A 170 8.97 4.29 7.30
C GLU A 170 9.96 5.44 7.06
N LEU A 171 9.49 6.59 6.56
CA LEU A 171 10.31 7.79 6.39
C LEU A 171 10.78 8.35 7.74
N ALA A 172 9.88 8.44 8.73
CA ALA A 172 10.24 8.90 10.07
C ALA A 172 11.30 8.01 10.72
N ASN A 173 11.13 6.69 10.63
CA ASN A 173 12.11 5.71 11.10
C ASN A 173 13.44 5.83 10.36
N ALA A 174 13.43 6.11 9.06
CA ALA A 174 14.66 6.34 8.30
C ALA A 174 15.39 7.61 8.76
N ILE A 175 14.66 8.69 9.05
CA ILE A 175 15.22 9.93 9.61
C ILE A 175 15.82 9.68 11.00
N GLU A 176 15.10 8.97 11.88
CA GLU A 176 15.57 8.66 13.23
C GLU A 176 16.82 7.77 13.22
N LYS A 177 16.88 6.79 12.32
CA LYS A 177 18.09 5.97 12.12
C LYS A 177 19.30 6.81 11.73
N VAL A 178 19.13 7.83 10.87
CA VAL A 178 20.23 8.74 10.48
C VAL A 178 20.67 9.63 11.64
N GLN A 179 19.79 9.93 12.61
CA GLN A 179 20.15 10.67 13.82
C GLN A 179 21.00 9.88 14.82
N GLN A 180 21.18 8.57 14.61
CA GLN A 180 22.13 7.73 15.36
C GLN A 180 23.28 7.24 14.44
N PRO A 181 24.23 8.13 14.08
CA PRO A 181 25.24 7.85 13.06
C PRO A 181 26.02 6.56 13.32
N GLN A 182 26.40 6.31 14.58
CA GLN A 182 27.22 5.14 14.94
C GLN A 182 26.50 3.82 14.65
N GLU A 183 25.22 3.70 15.02
CA GLU A 183 24.44 2.46 14.80
C GLU A 183 24.04 2.31 13.32
N PHE A 184 23.77 3.43 12.64
CA PHE A 184 23.48 3.44 11.19
C PHE A 184 24.68 2.99 10.35
N TYR A 185 25.88 3.53 10.62
CA TYR A 185 27.08 3.14 9.87
C TYR A 185 27.52 1.71 10.19
N ARG A 186 27.23 1.20 11.39
CA ARG A 186 27.46 -0.21 11.76
C ARG A 186 26.59 -1.19 10.96
N GLN A 187 25.43 -0.77 10.47
CA GLN A 187 24.55 -1.59 9.61
C GLN A 187 25.05 -1.70 8.18
N THR A 188 25.84 -0.73 7.70
CA THR A 188 26.32 -0.68 6.30
C THR A 188 27.73 -1.27 6.11
N GLY A 189 28.42 -1.63 7.19
CA GLY A 189 29.75 -2.24 7.15
C GLY A 189 30.54 -2.03 8.44
N ARG A 190 31.84 -2.37 8.41
CA ARG A 190 32.79 -2.08 9.50
C ARG A 190 33.05 -0.57 9.59
N SER A 191 32.33 0.12 10.46
CA SER A 191 32.65 1.49 10.88
C SER A 191 33.38 1.43 12.23
N ASP A 192 34.69 1.15 12.20
CA ASP A 192 35.53 1.04 13.39
C ASP A 192 36.52 2.21 13.44
N PHE A 193 35.98 3.43 13.64
CA PHE A 193 36.81 4.61 13.85
C PHE A 193 37.23 4.69 15.32
N SER A 194 38.49 4.37 15.58
CA SER A 194 39.14 4.62 16.87
C SER A 194 39.59 6.08 16.96
N TYR A 195 39.05 6.82 17.92
CA TYR A 195 39.46 8.19 18.20
C TYR A 195 40.47 8.20 19.34
N ALA A 196 41.70 8.62 19.04
CA ALA A 196 42.73 8.87 20.03
C ALA A 196 43.04 10.37 20.11
N SER A 197 43.25 10.88 21.33
CA SER A 197 43.74 12.24 21.52
C SER A 197 45.24 12.31 21.24
N GLN A 198 45.69 13.29 20.46
CA GLN A 198 47.10 13.59 20.27
C GLN A 198 47.42 15.02 20.69
N ASN A 199 48.71 15.31 20.90
CA ASN A 199 49.15 16.67 21.21
C ASN A 199 48.73 17.64 20.09
N PRO A 200 48.08 18.78 20.41
CA PRO A 200 47.57 19.75 19.44
C PRO A 200 48.57 20.23 18.40
N VAL A 201 49.87 20.18 18.70
CA VAL A 201 50.96 20.55 17.78
C VAL A 201 50.99 19.67 16.53
N PHE A 202 50.59 18.40 16.64
CA PHE A 202 50.58 17.47 15.50
C PHE A 202 49.33 17.57 14.61
N GLY A 203 48.35 18.40 15.00
CA GLY A 203 47.15 18.68 14.23
C GLY A 203 46.17 17.50 14.18
N LEU A 204 45.71 17.09 13.00
CA LEU A 204 44.83 15.94 12.77
C LEU A 204 45.63 14.83 12.07
N THR A 205 45.63 13.63 12.63
CA THR A 205 46.26 12.45 12.02
C THR A 205 45.19 11.40 11.75
N ILE A 206 45.07 10.94 10.51
CA ILE A 206 44.20 9.85 10.10
C ILE A 206 45.10 8.68 9.67
N GLN A 207 44.96 7.53 10.33
CA GLN A 207 45.76 6.34 10.06
C GLN A 207 44.87 5.23 9.52
N LYS A 208 45.39 4.47 8.53
CA LYS A 208 44.72 3.30 7.95
C LYS A 208 43.26 3.58 7.55
N LEU A 209 43.05 4.69 6.82
CA LEU A 209 41.72 5.02 6.31
C LEU A 209 41.42 4.14 5.11
N GLU A 210 40.34 3.37 5.21
CA GLU A 210 39.77 2.62 4.09
C GLU A 210 38.29 3.00 3.94
N LEU A 211 37.91 3.50 2.76
CA LEU A 211 36.51 3.77 2.42
C LEU A 211 36.08 2.77 1.35
N ALA A 212 35.04 2.01 1.65
CA ALA A 212 34.42 1.04 0.75
C ALA A 212 32.94 1.37 0.51
N HIS A 213 32.39 0.88 -0.59
CA HIS A 213 30.94 0.87 -0.79
C HIS A 213 30.26 -0.12 0.17
N GLN A 214 28.94 -0.02 0.34
CA GLN A 214 28.19 -0.89 1.24
C GLN A 214 28.38 -2.39 0.90
N GLY A 215 28.81 -3.19 1.89
CA GLY A 215 29.02 -4.64 1.76
C GLY A 215 30.29 -5.12 2.49
N GLU A 216 30.23 -6.29 3.14
CA GLU A 216 31.37 -6.84 3.91
C GLU A 216 32.60 -7.16 3.05
N ASP A 217 32.41 -7.48 1.77
CA ASP A 217 33.48 -7.84 0.82
C ASP A 217 33.78 -6.74 -0.22
N ALA A 218 33.31 -5.51 0.01
CA ALA A 218 33.53 -4.42 -0.94
C ALA A 218 34.99 -3.96 -0.95
N THR A 219 35.60 -3.89 -2.15
CA THR A 219 36.96 -3.36 -2.31
C THR A 219 36.99 -1.88 -1.94
N PRO A 220 37.98 -1.42 -1.14
CA PRO A 220 38.07 -0.02 -0.77
C PRO A 220 38.41 0.83 -2.01
N PHE A 221 37.60 1.85 -2.28
CA PHE A 221 37.83 2.80 -3.36
C PHE A 221 38.82 3.91 -2.96
N LEU A 222 38.99 4.13 -1.66
CA LEU A 222 40.00 5.02 -1.10
C LEU A 222 40.76 4.26 -0.01
N SER A 223 42.08 4.18 -0.13
CA SER A 223 42.96 3.70 0.94
C SER A 223 44.05 4.73 1.19
N ALA A 224 44.22 5.14 2.44
CA ALA A 224 45.28 6.05 2.85
C ALA A 224 45.93 5.54 4.15
N ALA A 225 47.21 5.18 4.06
CA ALA A 225 47.94 4.63 5.20
C ALA A 225 48.13 5.64 6.33
N ASN A 226 48.47 6.88 6.00
CA ASN A 226 48.69 7.94 6.98
C ASN A 226 48.50 9.32 6.34
N LEU A 227 47.51 10.07 6.80
CA LEU A 227 47.26 11.46 6.43
C LEU A 227 47.49 12.32 7.67
N ARG A 228 48.36 13.32 7.56
CA ARG A 228 48.63 14.26 8.66
C ARG A 228 48.37 15.68 8.19
N PHE A 229 47.53 16.38 8.93
CA PHE A 229 47.13 17.75 8.68
C PHE A 229 47.60 18.61 9.84
N ARG A 230 48.59 19.48 9.63
CA ARG A 230 49.06 20.41 10.66
C ARG A 230 48.10 21.58 10.82
N ARG A 231 48.12 22.19 12.01
CA ARG A 231 47.30 23.38 12.28
C ARG A 231 47.69 24.53 11.34
N GLY A 232 46.74 24.99 10.54
CA GLY A 232 46.90 26.13 9.63
C GLY A 232 47.58 25.82 8.30
N GLU A 233 47.85 24.55 7.98
CA GLU A 233 48.42 24.19 6.67
C GLU A 233 47.31 24.00 5.62
N TRP A 234 47.65 24.31 4.36
CA TRP A 234 46.82 23.99 3.21
C TRP A 234 47.32 22.70 2.59
N THR A 235 46.54 21.64 2.70
CA THR A 235 46.89 20.33 2.15
C THR A 235 46.19 20.12 0.82
N PHE A 236 46.97 19.86 -0.23
CA PHE A 236 46.46 19.48 -1.54
C PHE A 236 46.41 17.96 -1.65
N LEU A 237 45.21 17.41 -1.80
CA LEU A 237 45.00 15.98 -2.05
C LEU A 237 44.86 15.79 -3.56
N LYS A 238 45.77 15.01 -4.14
CA LYS A 238 45.74 14.63 -5.55
C LYS A 238 45.63 13.11 -5.64
N GLY A 239 44.66 12.64 -6.42
CA GLY A 239 44.43 11.26 -6.78
C GLY A 239 44.22 11.14 -8.28
#